data_AF-A0A6A5HHK2-F1
#
_entry.id   AF-A0A6A5HHK2-F1
#
_cell.length_a   1.000
_cell.length_b   1.000
_cell.length_c   1.000
_cell.angle_alpha   90.00
_cell.angle_beta   90.00
_cell.angle_gamma   90.00
#
_symmetry.space_group_name_H-M   'P 1'
#
loop_
_entity.id
_entity.type
_entity.pdbx_description
1 polymer ?
#
loop_
_entity_poly.entity_id
_entity_poly.type
_entity_poly.pdbx_seq_one_letter_code
_entity_poly.pdbx_strand_id
1 'polypeptide(L)'
;MSLKDKCSNPLVCLVIFLVVFVLALLATVIVLKIDSEPIVIQKEPLVSPKENDNGTSQARPSTLKPSASDSGNVEEFKSSPDIVIGSVSTTETLVTGTESVAPVTVKPNIPTLKSRNVCETPECITLAHQLLNWHDPSIDPCVDFYKSACGKYNEHTVVEGTRNNKKSIIVQNLIEEFLQTDKNPATKTERAFKLFYKKCEELKDDKAMKRNSKQALKDIFGDIKSFGSWPLAEKRWSKSKFNLNDMLSNIARSGELNFGLFQMDTMGNKHFSISPIFERQQNENLKETIKSILTENGIKVTAKTLNDDFQDYEDFIKVLDQHDYIDEDENLDLSDLEEKIPSIDFGRIIENLVNPKKKTNTTFLKKIEDMTYPTDQLLFFDKKKNLEKILKKTSARTLANFLIFHFINLSSQDLSIYPTDIKSTDCAETAINSLNEAALSAFINNHFDKENLEIVSEMVEETKENFIEMIQESTWLHEETKKAAILKVEKIKKTIGYPKEFKVPGSLDKAFKNVCTHISSALCLQLRSAEISLRNVSYSLNL
;
A
#
# COMPACT_ATOMS: atom_id res chain seq x y z
N MET A 1 31.69 29.49 -37.19
CA MET A 1 30.85 28.29 -37.00
C MET A 1 29.88 28.57 -35.86
N SER A 2 28.57 28.58 -36.13
CA SER A 2 27.57 29.00 -35.13
C SER A 2 27.17 27.82 -34.23
N LEU A 3 26.65 28.09 -33.03
CA LEU A 3 26.16 27.06 -32.09
C LEU A 3 25.12 26.11 -32.71
N LYS A 4 24.43 26.56 -33.77
CA LYS A 4 23.44 25.78 -34.53
C LYS A 4 24.04 24.58 -35.27
N ASP A 5 25.34 24.61 -35.58
CA ASP A 5 26.04 23.53 -36.30
C ASP A 5 26.59 22.44 -35.38
N LYS A 6 26.59 22.66 -34.05
CA LYS A 6 27.11 21.70 -33.06
C LYS A 6 26.06 20.70 -32.54
N CYS A 7 24.76 21.00 -32.67
CA CYS A 7 23.68 20.15 -32.14
C CYS A 7 23.11 19.13 -33.14
N SER A 8 23.56 19.12 -34.40
CA SER A 8 23.18 18.07 -35.36
C SER A 8 24.09 16.83 -35.27
N ASN A 9 25.04 16.80 -34.34
CA ASN A 9 25.96 15.69 -34.19
C ASN A 9 25.46 14.72 -33.10
N PRO A 10 24.93 13.54 -33.46
CA PRO A 10 24.40 12.58 -32.50
C PRO A 10 25.45 12.11 -31.47
N LEU A 11 26.75 12.22 -31.79
CA LEU A 11 27.82 11.94 -30.82
C LEU A 11 27.84 12.92 -29.65
N VAL A 12 27.49 14.19 -29.85
CA VAL A 12 27.56 15.20 -28.78
C VAL A 12 26.39 15.02 -27.79
N CYS A 13 25.20 14.68 -28.29
CA CYS A 13 24.06 14.32 -27.44
C CYS A 13 24.33 13.03 -26.64
N LEU A 14 24.97 12.03 -27.28
CA LEU A 14 25.37 10.79 -26.60
C LEU A 14 26.39 11.07 -25.48
N VAL A 15 27.37 11.93 -25.72
CA VAL A 15 28.37 12.32 -24.71
C VAL A 15 27.73 13.05 -23.53
N ILE A 16 26.80 13.98 -23.78
CA ILE A 16 26.09 14.70 -22.71
C ILE A 16 25.21 13.74 -21.89
N PHE A 17 24.48 12.84 -22.56
CA PHE A 17 23.67 11.83 -21.89
C PHE A 17 24.52 10.90 -21.03
N LEU A 18 25.66 10.44 -21.56
CA LEU A 18 26.60 9.60 -20.80
C LEU A 18 27.20 10.34 -19.60
N VAL A 19 27.52 11.63 -19.73
CA VAL A 19 28.05 12.42 -18.60
C VAL A 19 27.00 12.59 -17.50
N VAL A 20 25.75 12.91 -17.85
CA VAL A 20 24.66 13.04 -16.86
C VAL A 20 24.35 11.69 -16.21
N PHE A 21 24.34 10.60 -16.98
CA PHE A 21 24.11 9.27 -16.48
C PHE A 21 25.24 8.79 -15.56
N VAL A 22 26.51 9.08 -15.91
CA VAL A 22 27.68 8.78 -15.05
C VAL A 22 27.63 9.61 -13.77
N LEU A 23 27.21 10.88 -13.82
CA LEU A 23 27.05 11.69 -12.60
C LEU A 23 25.91 11.16 -11.70
N ALA A 24 24.80 10.70 -12.29
CA ALA A 24 23.70 10.06 -11.54
C ALA A 24 24.11 8.69 -10.95
N LEU A 25 24.95 7.93 -11.66
CA LEU A 25 25.53 6.68 -11.16
C LEU A 25 26.58 6.92 -10.07
N LEU A 26 27.40 7.95 -10.18
CA LEU A 26 28.37 8.32 -9.14
C LEU A 26 27.65 8.80 -7.87
N ALA A 27 26.55 9.54 -8.00
CA ALA A 27 25.73 9.94 -6.86
C ALA A 27 25.09 8.72 -6.16
N THR A 28 24.61 7.73 -6.91
CA THR A 28 24.06 6.48 -6.32
C THR A 28 25.14 5.58 -5.73
N VAL A 29 26.35 5.54 -6.31
CA VAL A 29 27.49 4.80 -5.74
C VAL A 29 28.03 5.46 -4.47
N ILE A 30 28.03 6.79 -4.34
CA ILE A 30 28.43 7.47 -3.10
C ILE A 30 27.43 7.20 -1.97
N VAL A 31 26.14 7.08 -2.29
CA VAL A 31 25.09 6.69 -1.32
C VAL A 31 25.24 5.20 -0.93
N LEU A 32 25.66 4.32 -1.84
CA LEU A 32 25.83 2.89 -1.58
C LEU A 32 27.18 2.47 -0.98
N LYS A 33 28.17 3.38 -0.91
CA LYS A 33 29.51 3.09 -0.36
C LYS A 33 29.65 3.37 1.13
N ILE A 34 28.56 3.74 1.79
CA ILE A 34 28.47 3.87 3.25
C ILE A 34 28.18 2.48 3.90
N ASP A 35 27.64 1.51 3.15
CA ASP A 35 27.28 0.16 3.63
C ASP A 35 28.31 -0.93 3.30
N SER A 36 29.57 -0.76 3.69
CA SER A 36 30.53 -1.87 3.64
C SER A 36 31.44 -1.86 4.87
N GLU A 37 31.22 -2.80 5.78
CA GLU A 37 32.08 -3.07 6.93
C GLU A 37 33.55 -3.36 6.53
N PRO A 38 34.52 -3.11 7.44
CA PRO A 38 35.84 -2.64 7.06
C PRO A 38 36.83 -3.77 6.74
N ILE A 39 37.52 -3.63 5.61
CA ILE A 39 38.81 -4.32 5.40
C ILE A 39 39.85 -3.61 6.28
N VAL A 40 40.37 -4.33 7.28
CA VAL A 40 41.50 -3.89 8.10
C VAL A 40 42.75 -3.75 7.24
N ILE A 41 43.10 -2.52 6.87
CA ILE A 41 44.42 -2.15 6.37
C ILE A 41 44.92 -1.00 7.24
N GLN A 42 46.11 -1.18 7.82
CA GLN A 42 46.77 -0.21 8.68
C GLN A 42 46.81 1.17 8.02
N LYS A 43 46.19 2.17 8.66
CA LYS A 43 46.25 3.58 8.23
C LYS A 43 47.57 4.20 8.70
N GLU A 44 48.48 4.48 7.78
CA GLU A 44 49.37 5.64 7.93
C GLU A 44 48.59 6.93 7.61
N PRO A 45 48.79 8.02 8.37
CA PRO A 45 47.97 9.22 8.26
C PRO A 45 48.39 10.09 7.08
N LEU A 46 47.48 10.26 6.11
CA LEU A 46 47.57 11.33 5.12
C LEU A 46 47.00 12.63 5.73
N VAL A 47 47.86 13.65 5.73
CA VAL A 47 47.64 15.01 6.20
C VAL A 47 46.59 15.72 5.33
N SER A 48 45.59 16.33 5.97
CA SER A 48 44.63 17.22 5.32
C SER A 48 45.24 18.62 5.08
N PRO A 49 45.02 19.23 3.89
CA PRO A 49 45.30 20.64 3.69
C PRO A 49 44.28 21.50 4.43
N LYS A 50 44.78 22.54 5.12
CA LYS A 50 44.01 23.53 5.88
C LYS A 50 43.05 24.32 4.98
N GLU A 51 41.78 24.39 5.37
CA GLU A 51 40.83 25.41 4.91
C GLU A 51 41.19 26.76 5.55
N ASN A 52 41.21 27.81 4.72
CA ASN A 52 41.21 29.20 5.16
C ASN A 52 39.78 29.73 5.06
N ASP A 53 39.24 30.13 6.20
CA ASP A 53 38.08 31.00 6.35
C ASP A 53 38.26 32.32 5.58
N ASN A 54 37.22 32.72 4.85
CA ASN A 54 36.62 34.06 4.92
C ASN A 54 35.53 34.23 3.85
N GLY A 55 34.29 34.52 4.27
CA GLY A 55 33.24 34.94 3.34
C GLY A 55 31.80 34.89 3.86
N THR A 56 31.47 35.76 4.82
CA THR A 56 30.10 36.14 5.21
C THR A 56 29.21 36.52 4.01
N SER A 57 27.98 35.98 3.93
CA SER A 57 26.74 36.78 3.78
C SER A 57 25.45 35.94 3.84
N GLN A 58 24.63 36.24 4.85
CA GLN A 58 23.16 36.34 4.89
C GLN A 58 22.28 35.21 4.32
N ALA A 59 21.70 34.44 5.24
CA ALA A 59 20.52 33.60 5.04
C ALA A 59 19.22 34.43 5.19
N ARG A 60 18.28 34.25 4.25
CA ARG A 60 16.87 34.70 4.37
C ARG A 60 15.97 33.45 4.43
N PRO A 61 15.04 33.34 5.40
CA PRO A 61 14.18 32.16 5.51
C PRO A 61 12.92 32.32 4.65
N SER A 62 12.59 31.29 3.89
CA SER A 62 11.33 31.17 3.14
C SER A 62 10.39 30.21 3.88
N THR A 63 9.61 30.76 4.79
CA THR A 63 8.40 30.13 5.34
C THR A 63 7.20 30.54 4.50
N LEU A 64 6.48 29.60 3.89
CA LEU A 64 5.12 29.82 3.37
C LEU A 64 4.27 28.57 3.61
N LYS A 65 3.54 28.60 4.74
CA LYS A 65 2.22 27.98 4.92
C LYS A 65 1.20 28.73 4.04
N PRO A 66 0.10 28.09 3.65
CA PRO A 66 -1.18 28.77 3.51
C PRO A 66 -2.14 28.32 4.62
N SER A 67 -2.70 29.29 5.34
CA SER A 67 -3.90 29.14 6.16
C SER A 67 -5.04 29.97 5.57
N ALA A 68 -6.24 29.43 5.79
CA ALA A 68 -7.53 30.12 5.94
C ALA A 68 -8.31 30.56 4.67
N SER A 69 -9.36 29.77 4.40
CA SER A 69 -10.78 30.16 4.36
C SER A 69 -11.12 31.61 4.03
N ASP A 70 -11.96 31.79 3.00
CA ASP A 70 -13.08 32.71 3.10
C ASP A 70 -14.33 32.16 2.41
N SER A 71 -15.45 32.37 3.06
CA SER A 71 -16.78 31.88 2.76
C SER A 71 -17.63 33.04 2.26
N GLY A 72 -18.28 32.91 1.10
CA GLY A 72 -19.12 33.97 0.55
C GLY A 72 -20.11 33.48 -0.51
N ASN A 73 -21.28 33.06 -0.02
CA ASN A 73 -22.64 33.11 -0.59
C ASN A 73 -22.96 32.75 -2.05
N VAL A 74 -23.95 31.86 -2.11
CA VAL A 74 -24.80 31.44 -3.23
C VAL A 74 -25.73 32.58 -3.67
N GLU A 75 -25.78 32.88 -4.96
CA GLU A 75 -26.98 33.39 -5.62
C GLU A 75 -27.26 32.63 -6.93
N GLU A 76 -28.52 32.25 -7.05
CA GLU A 76 -29.17 31.44 -8.07
C GLU A 76 -29.71 32.36 -9.17
N PHE A 77 -29.41 32.12 -10.47
CA PHE A 77 -30.22 32.71 -11.55
C PHE A 77 -30.33 31.83 -12.80
N LYS A 78 -31.57 31.81 -13.32
CA LYS A 78 -32.16 30.93 -14.33
C LYS A 78 -31.91 31.35 -15.78
N SER A 79 -31.96 30.34 -16.65
CA SER A 79 -32.52 30.26 -18.02
C SER A 79 -32.02 31.19 -19.16
N SER A 80 -31.76 30.54 -20.30
CA SER A 80 -31.43 31.03 -21.65
C SER A 80 -32.32 32.17 -22.21
N PRO A 81 -31.92 32.76 -23.35
CA PRO A 81 -32.48 32.27 -24.63
C PRO A 81 -31.49 32.20 -25.83
N ASP A 82 -31.89 31.39 -26.83
CA ASP A 82 -31.26 31.16 -28.15
C ASP A 82 -31.22 32.40 -29.06
N ILE A 83 -30.16 32.58 -29.87
CA ILE A 83 -30.22 33.27 -31.19
C ILE A 83 -29.22 32.68 -32.22
N VAL A 84 -29.79 31.96 -33.20
CA VAL A 84 -29.67 32.05 -34.68
C VAL A 84 -28.32 32.28 -35.37
N ILE A 85 -27.96 31.30 -36.23
CA ILE A 85 -26.90 31.35 -37.27
C ILE A 85 -27.47 31.97 -38.55
N GLY A 86 -26.84 33.05 -39.03
CA GLY A 86 -27.20 33.72 -40.29
C GLY A 86 -26.55 33.09 -41.53
N SER A 87 -27.35 32.86 -42.56
CA SER A 87 -26.95 32.44 -43.91
C SER A 87 -26.73 33.67 -44.81
N VAL A 88 -25.65 33.64 -45.61
CA VAL A 88 -25.34 34.67 -46.62
C VAL A 88 -25.81 34.22 -47.99
N SER A 89 -26.53 35.12 -48.66
CA SER A 89 -27.11 35.00 -49.99
C SER A 89 -26.12 35.47 -51.06
N THR A 90 -26.05 34.77 -52.21
CA THR A 90 -25.54 35.34 -53.46
C THR A 90 -26.43 34.93 -54.63
N THR A 91 -26.77 35.95 -55.41
CA THR A 91 -27.73 36.08 -56.50
C THR A 91 -27.39 35.28 -57.76
N GLU A 92 -28.42 34.73 -58.40
CA GLU A 92 -28.40 34.21 -59.77
C GLU A 92 -28.37 35.33 -60.81
N THR A 93 -27.67 35.10 -61.93
CA THR A 93 -27.93 35.79 -63.19
C THR A 93 -27.86 34.76 -64.32
N LEU A 94 -29.00 34.55 -64.98
CA LEU A 94 -29.19 33.67 -66.12
C LEU A 94 -28.58 34.29 -67.39
N VAL A 95 -27.72 33.56 -68.10
CA VAL A 95 -27.46 33.77 -69.53
C VAL A 95 -27.72 32.46 -70.25
N THR A 96 -28.66 32.50 -71.18
CA THR A 96 -29.12 31.42 -72.07
C THR A 96 -28.11 31.14 -73.18
N GLY A 97 -27.79 29.87 -73.40
CA GLY A 97 -27.04 29.39 -74.56
C GLY A 97 -27.12 27.86 -74.64
N THR A 98 -28.02 27.37 -75.48
CA THR A 98 -28.23 25.95 -75.79
C THR A 98 -27.11 25.42 -76.69
N GLU A 99 -26.44 24.35 -76.27
CA GLU A 99 -25.90 23.32 -77.18
C GLU A 99 -25.70 22.00 -76.42
N SER A 100 -26.38 20.96 -76.89
CA SER A 100 -26.38 19.62 -76.33
C SER A 100 -25.10 18.90 -76.73
N VAL A 101 -24.15 18.77 -75.79
CA VAL A 101 -23.01 17.86 -75.90
C VAL A 101 -23.15 16.77 -74.83
N ALA A 102 -23.14 15.51 -75.26
CA ALA A 102 -23.26 14.34 -74.39
C ALA A 102 -22.22 14.36 -73.26
N PRO A 103 -22.56 13.97 -72.01
CA PRO A 103 -21.60 13.92 -70.93
C PRO A 103 -20.63 12.76 -71.19
N VAL A 104 -19.43 13.09 -71.66
CA VAL A 104 -18.27 12.20 -71.54
C VAL A 104 -17.98 12.08 -70.06
N THR A 105 -18.28 10.93 -69.47
CA THR A 105 -17.90 10.60 -68.08
C THR A 105 -16.38 10.43 -68.03
N VAL A 106 -15.67 11.55 -67.90
CA VAL A 106 -14.27 11.51 -67.44
C VAL A 106 -14.35 11.17 -65.96
N LYS A 107 -14.18 9.88 -65.62
CA LYS A 107 -13.83 9.50 -64.25
C LYS A 107 -12.56 10.29 -63.92
N PRO A 108 -12.55 11.17 -62.91
CA PRO A 108 -11.29 11.73 -62.45
C PRO A 108 -10.41 10.54 -62.10
N ASN A 109 -9.26 10.46 -62.76
CA ASN A 109 -8.22 9.51 -62.40
C ASN A 109 -7.69 9.99 -61.04
N ILE A 110 -8.40 9.63 -59.97
CA ILE A 110 -7.91 9.82 -58.61
C ILE A 110 -6.62 9.01 -58.59
N PRO A 111 -5.44 9.64 -58.50
CA PRO A 111 -4.21 8.90 -58.35
C PRO A 111 -4.43 8.00 -57.16
N THR A 112 -4.34 6.69 -57.35
CA THR A 112 -4.31 5.76 -56.23
C THR A 112 -3.14 6.21 -55.37
N LEU A 113 -3.44 6.97 -54.31
CA LEU A 113 -2.46 7.37 -53.33
C LEU A 113 -1.86 6.05 -52.86
N LYS A 114 -0.56 5.85 -53.10
CA LYS A 114 0.15 4.70 -52.54
C LYS A 114 -0.26 4.60 -51.08
N SER A 115 -0.70 3.42 -50.64
CA SER A 115 -1.04 3.19 -49.25
C SER A 115 0.13 3.71 -48.43
N ARG A 116 -0.11 4.75 -47.63
CA ARG A 116 0.93 5.22 -46.72
C ARG A 116 1.19 4.05 -45.77
N ASN A 117 2.45 3.74 -45.46
CA ASN A 117 2.80 2.73 -44.44
C ASN A 117 2.47 3.31 -43.05
N VAL A 118 1.20 3.61 -42.81
CA VAL A 118 0.66 4.24 -41.61
C VAL A 118 -0.37 3.28 -41.06
N CYS A 119 -0.32 3.06 -39.75
CA CYS A 119 -1.31 2.24 -39.08
C CYS A 119 -2.64 2.99 -39.03
N GLU A 120 -3.68 2.42 -39.63
CA GLU A 120 -5.03 3.00 -39.71
C GLU A 120 -6.03 2.23 -38.82
N THR A 121 -5.55 1.35 -37.93
CA THR A 121 -6.45 0.67 -37.00
C THR A 121 -7.06 1.66 -35.99
N PRO A 122 -8.26 1.38 -35.47
CA PRO A 122 -8.90 2.24 -34.47
C PRO A 122 -7.99 2.53 -33.26
N GLU A 123 -7.20 1.54 -32.84
CA GLU A 123 -6.27 1.65 -31.71
C GLU A 123 -5.14 2.63 -32.01
N CYS A 124 -4.53 2.52 -33.20
CA CYS A 124 -3.47 3.42 -33.65
C CYS A 124 -3.96 4.87 -33.78
N ILE A 125 -5.12 5.06 -34.39
CA ILE A 125 -5.73 6.40 -34.56
C ILE A 125 -6.02 7.02 -33.18
N THR A 126 -6.61 6.23 -32.27
CA THR A 126 -6.95 6.69 -30.91
C THR A 126 -5.69 7.07 -30.13
N LEU A 127 -4.66 6.22 -30.15
CA LEU A 127 -3.40 6.49 -29.45
C LEU A 127 -2.67 7.70 -30.03
N ALA A 128 -2.58 7.80 -31.37
CA ALA A 128 -1.93 8.93 -32.02
C ALA A 128 -2.61 10.25 -31.65
N HIS A 129 -3.95 10.29 -31.66
CA HIS A 129 -4.71 11.46 -31.24
C HIS A 129 -4.46 11.83 -29.77
N GLN A 130 -4.42 10.84 -28.87
CA GLN A 130 -4.08 11.08 -27.46
C GLN A 130 -2.69 11.66 -27.27
N LEU A 131 -1.68 11.08 -27.92
CA LEU A 131 -0.29 11.56 -27.82
C LEU A 131 -0.13 12.96 -28.40
N LEU A 132 -0.78 13.26 -29.53
CA LEU A 132 -0.74 14.59 -30.15
C LEU A 132 -1.39 15.66 -29.28
N ASN A 133 -2.44 15.33 -28.54
CA ASN A 133 -3.10 16.27 -27.64
C ASN A 133 -2.25 16.57 -26.40
N TRP A 134 -1.49 15.60 -25.90
CA TRP A 134 -0.62 15.81 -24.73
C TRP A 134 0.68 16.54 -25.08
N HIS A 135 1.14 16.36 -26.32
CA HIS A 135 2.34 16.98 -26.85
C HIS A 135 2.22 18.50 -26.97
N ASP A 136 3.24 19.22 -26.50
CA ASP A 136 3.43 20.64 -26.77
C ASP A 136 4.53 20.84 -27.82
N PRO A 137 4.16 21.09 -29.10
CA PRO A 137 5.14 21.28 -30.17
C PRO A 137 5.89 22.61 -30.08
N SER A 138 5.51 23.51 -29.17
CA SER A 138 6.24 24.77 -28.96
C SER A 138 7.53 24.57 -28.14
N ILE A 139 7.68 23.43 -27.48
CA ILE A 139 8.82 23.11 -26.64
C ILE A 139 9.75 22.15 -27.39
N ASP A 140 11.01 22.55 -27.53
CA ASP A 140 12.05 21.68 -28.08
C ASP A 140 12.27 20.48 -27.14
N PRO A 141 12.07 19.24 -27.60
CA PRO A 141 12.30 18.04 -26.79
C PRO A 141 13.73 17.89 -26.29
N CYS A 142 14.71 18.54 -26.95
CA CYS A 142 16.10 18.55 -26.51
C CYS A 142 16.35 19.52 -25.34
N VAL A 143 15.43 20.45 -25.10
CA VAL A 143 15.49 21.42 -24.00
C VAL A 143 14.67 20.91 -22.80
N ASP A 144 13.44 20.49 -23.05
CA ASP A 144 12.55 19.96 -22.01
C ASP A 144 11.65 18.87 -22.61
N PHE A 145 12.14 17.63 -22.62
CA PHE A 145 11.40 16.48 -23.16
C PHE A 145 10.08 16.25 -22.42
N TYR A 146 10.03 16.52 -21.12
CA TYR A 146 8.81 16.36 -20.33
C TYR A 146 7.72 17.33 -20.79
N LYS A 147 8.01 18.63 -20.88
CA LYS A 147 7.04 19.61 -21.37
C LYS A 147 6.72 19.41 -22.84
N SER A 148 7.70 19.03 -23.65
CA SER A 148 7.44 18.68 -25.04
C SER A 148 6.44 17.51 -25.13
N ALA A 149 6.63 16.42 -24.38
CA ALA A 149 5.75 15.25 -24.47
C ALA A 149 4.40 15.41 -23.74
N CYS A 150 4.36 16.13 -22.62
CA CYS A 150 3.23 16.14 -21.68
C CYS A 150 2.73 17.55 -21.31
N GLY A 151 3.27 18.61 -21.92
CA GLY A 151 3.00 20.00 -21.52
C GLY A 151 1.52 20.39 -21.57
N LYS A 152 0.74 19.74 -22.43
CA LYS A 152 -0.71 19.95 -22.56
C LYS A 152 -1.56 18.86 -21.92
N TYR A 153 -0.96 17.90 -21.23
CA TYR A 153 -1.69 16.77 -20.62
C TYR A 153 -2.87 17.23 -19.76
N ASN A 154 -2.64 18.23 -18.90
CA ASN A 154 -3.65 18.77 -17.99
C ASN A 154 -4.78 19.55 -18.68
N GLU A 155 -4.61 19.97 -19.94
CA GLU A 155 -5.70 20.56 -20.75
C GLU A 155 -6.71 19.49 -21.21
N HIS A 156 -6.30 18.22 -21.18
CA HIS A 156 -7.04 17.09 -21.73
C HIS A 156 -7.38 16.01 -20.68
N THR A 157 -7.14 16.28 -19.39
CA THR A 157 -7.59 15.41 -18.29
C THR A 157 -8.37 16.20 -17.25
N VAL A 158 -9.50 15.65 -16.83
CA VAL A 158 -10.33 16.14 -15.71
C VAL A 158 -10.02 15.42 -14.40
N VAL A 159 -9.26 14.32 -14.48
CA VAL A 159 -8.86 13.53 -13.31
C VAL A 159 -7.53 14.09 -12.82
N GLU A 160 -7.50 14.48 -11.56
CA GLU A 160 -6.30 14.95 -10.89
C GLU A 160 -5.26 13.83 -10.80
N GLY A 161 -3.98 14.19 -10.97
CA GLY A 161 -2.86 13.26 -10.87
C GLY A 161 -2.50 12.55 -12.18
N THR A 162 -1.94 11.35 -12.05
CA THR A 162 -1.30 10.65 -13.18
C THR A 162 -2.30 9.79 -13.98
N ARG A 163 -1.89 9.37 -15.19
CA ARG A 163 -2.60 8.35 -15.97
C ARG A 163 -2.88 7.07 -15.16
N ASN A 164 -1.99 6.70 -14.24
CA ASN A 164 -2.18 5.53 -13.38
C ASN A 164 -3.30 5.76 -12.37
N ASN A 165 -3.43 6.96 -11.79
CA ASN A 165 -4.54 7.31 -10.91
C ASN A 165 -5.89 7.14 -11.63
N LYS A 166 -5.98 7.66 -12.88
CA LYS A 166 -7.17 7.47 -13.72
C LYS A 166 -7.49 5.99 -13.98
N LYS A 167 -6.48 5.15 -14.22
CA LYS A 167 -6.68 3.71 -14.39
C LYS A 167 -7.15 3.03 -13.10
N SER A 168 -6.60 3.41 -11.96
CA SER A 168 -7.02 2.88 -10.65
C SER A 168 -8.49 3.18 -10.39
N ILE A 169 -8.94 4.42 -10.65
CA ILE A 169 -10.35 4.81 -10.52
C ILE A 169 -11.24 3.98 -11.46
N ILE A 170 -10.82 3.75 -12.71
CA ILE A 170 -11.58 2.90 -13.64
C ILE A 170 -11.72 1.47 -13.08
N VAL A 171 -10.62 0.88 -12.57
CA VAL A 171 -10.66 -0.46 -11.98
C VAL A 171 -11.58 -0.51 -10.75
N GLN A 172 -11.49 0.48 -9.87
CA GLN A 172 -12.36 0.61 -8.70
C GLN A 172 -13.83 0.67 -9.12
N ASN A 173 -14.18 1.51 -10.10
CA ASN A 173 -15.55 1.65 -10.60
C ASN A 173 -16.07 0.35 -11.23
N LEU A 174 -15.24 -0.40 -11.95
CA LEU A 174 -15.62 -1.71 -12.51
C LEU A 174 -15.91 -2.74 -11.40
N ILE A 175 -15.09 -2.74 -10.34
CA ILE A 175 -15.31 -3.61 -9.18
C ILE A 175 -16.57 -3.19 -8.41
N GLU A 176 -16.81 -1.90 -8.25
CA GLU A 176 -18.02 -1.36 -7.64
C GLU A 176 -19.27 -1.73 -8.46
N GLU A 177 -19.22 -1.59 -9.78
CA GLU A 177 -20.30 -2.05 -10.67
C GLU A 177 -20.58 -3.54 -10.43
N PHE A 178 -19.53 -4.37 -10.35
CA PHE A 178 -19.69 -5.78 -10.01
C PHE A 178 -20.43 -5.97 -8.67
N LEU A 179 -20.05 -5.24 -7.62
CA LEU A 179 -20.68 -5.29 -6.29
C LEU A 179 -22.15 -4.89 -6.31
N GLN A 180 -22.53 -3.91 -7.12
CA GLN A 180 -23.88 -3.37 -7.22
C GLN A 180 -24.81 -4.20 -8.10
N THR A 181 -24.27 -4.95 -9.07
CA THR A 181 -25.09 -5.75 -9.99
C THR A 181 -25.76 -6.96 -9.33
N ASP A 182 -26.95 -7.32 -9.81
CA ASP A 182 -27.65 -8.57 -9.44
C ASP A 182 -27.06 -9.82 -10.12
N LYS A 183 -25.97 -9.68 -10.88
CA LYS A 183 -25.30 -10.83 -11.52
C LYS A 183 -24.91 -11.84 -10.45
N ASN A 184 -25.28 -13.10 -10.70
CA ASN A 184 -24.95 -14.19 -9.80
C ASN A 184 -23.42 -14.36 -9.73
N PRO A 185 -22.81 -14.22 -8.54
CA PRO A 185 -21.39 -14.46 -8.37
C PRO A 185 -21.02 -15.89 -8.73
N ALA A 186 -19.98 -16.05 -9.55
CA ALA A 186 -19.52 -17.33 -10.08
C ALA A 186 -18.86 -18.17 -8.98
N THR A 187 -18.20 -17.54 -8.01
CA THR A 187 -17.41 -18.22 -6.97
C THR A 187 -17.96 -17.96 -5.56
N LYS A 188 -17.58 -18.79 -4.57
CA LYS A 188 -17.92 -18.49 -3.15
C LYS A 188 -17.20 -17.23 -2.67
N THR A 189 -15.98 -17.01 -3.18
CA THR A 189 -15.19 -15.81 -2.93
C THR A 189 -15.92 -14.54 -3.36
N GLU A 190 -16.46 -14.53 -4.58
CA GLU A 190 -17.28 -13.41 -5.07
C GLU A 190 -18.59 -13.24 -4.28
N ARG A 191 -19.24 -14.34 -3.87
CA ARG A 191 -20.43 -14.28 -2.98
C ARG A 191 -20.12 -13.59 -1.67
N ALA A 192 -19.01 -13.98 -1.05
CA ALA A 192 -18.53 -13.39 0.18
C ALA A 192 -18.22 -11.89 0.01
N PHE A 193 -17.59 -11.51 -1.09
CA PHE A 193 -17.27 -10.13 -1.42
C PHE A 193 -18.53 -9.25 -1.55
N LYS A 194 -19.52 -9.71 -2.33
CA LYS A 194 -20.83 -9.03 -2.44
C LYS A 194 -21.57 -8.96 -1.11
N LEU A 195 -21.50 -10.03 -0.29
CA LEU A 195 -22.14 -10.04 1.02
C LEU A 195 -21.51 -9.01 1.97
N PHE A 196 -20.19 -8.88 1.97
CA PHE A 196 -19.50 -7.87 2.78
C PHE A 196 -19.93 -6.45 2.39
N TYR A 197 -19.89 -6.13 1.09
CA TYR A 197 -20.38 -4.85 0.57
C TYR A 197 -21.82 -4.56 1.01
N LYS A 198 -22.74 -5.52 0.80
CA LYS A 198 -24.14 -5.38 1.19
C LYS A 198 -24.29 -5.15 2.70
N LYS A 199 -23.51 -5.85 3.52
CA LYS A 199 -23.53 -5.67 4.97
C LYS A 199 -23.04 -4.28 5.36
N CYS A 200 -22.04 -3.73 4.68
CA CYS A 200 -21.57 -2.36 4.92
C CYS A 200 -22.67 -1.34 4.61
N GLU A 201 -23.33 -1.49 3.45
CA GLU A 201 -24.45 -0.63 3.07
C GLU A 201 -25.62 -0.73 4.08
N GLU A 202 -25.92 -1.94 4.60
CA GLU A 202 -26.92 -2.12 5.66
C GLU A 202 -26.58 -1.34 6.95
N LEU A 203 -25.30 -1.12 7.26
CA LEU A 203 -24.87 -0.35 8.45
C LEU A 203 -25.09 1.16 8.32
N LYS A 204 -25.42 1.66 7.12
CA LYS A 204 -25.82 3.07 6.95
C LYS A 204 -27.20 3.36 7.59
N ASP A 205 -28.02 2.33 7.84
CA ASP A 205 -29.25 2.44 8.62
C ASP A 205 -28.98 2.50 10.13
N ASP A 206 -29.55 3.51 10.80
CA ASP A 206 -29.30 3.77 12.24
C ASP A 206 -29.70 2.59 13.14
N LYS A 207 -30.78 1.86 12.81
CA LYS A 207 -31.24 0.71 13.63
C LYS A 207 -30.36 -0.51 13.42
N ALA A 208 -29.91 -0.74 12.19
CA ALA A 208 -28.94 -1.77 11.87
C ALA A 208 -27.61 -1.48 12.55
N MET A 209 -27.11 -0.24 12.45
CA MET A 209 -25.87 0.20 13.08
C MET A 209 -25.89 0.01 14.59
N LYS A 210 -26.96 0.45 15.27
CA LYS A 210 -27.09 0.29 16.73
C LYS A 210 -27.11 -1.18 17.16
N ARG A 211 -27.78 -2.05 16.38
CA ARG A 211 -27.79 -3.50 16.64
C ARG A 211 -26.41 -4.11 16.43
N ASN A 212 -25.75 -3.74 15.32
CA ASN A 212 -24.40 -4.20 14.99
C ASN A 212 -23.39 -3.78 16.06
N SER A 213 -23.42 -2.52 16.48
CA SER A 213 -22.54 -1.97 17.52
C SER A 213 -22.69 -2.73 18.85
N LYS A 214 -23.94 -2.98 19.28
CA LYS A 214 -24.18 -3.77 20.50
C LYS A 214 -23.66 -5.20 20.38
N GLN A 215 -23.77 -5.81 19.20
CA GLN A 215 -23.24 -7.14 18.96
C GLN A 215 -21.71 -7.13 18.95
N ALA A 216 -21.08 -6.16 18.28
CA ALA A 216 -19.63 -5.96 18.25
C ALA A 216 -19.04 -5.86 19.66
N LEU A 217 -19.65 -5.05 20.54
CA LEU A 217 -19.20 -4.92 21.94
C LEU A 217 -19.27 -6.24 22.72
N LYS A 218 -20.21 -7.14 22.38
CA LYS A 218 -20.30 -8.49 22.97
C LYS A 218 -19.29 -9.44 22.36
N ASP A 219 -19.06 -9.35 21.06
CA ASP A 219 -18.10 -10.17 20.33
C ASP A 219 -16.67 -9.86 20.83
N ILE A 220 -16.29 -8.58 20.88
CA ILE A 220 -15.00 -8.11 21.45
C ILE A 220 -14.82 -8.63 22.88
N PHE A 221 -15.88 -8.58 23.70
CA PHE A 221 -15.82 -9.14 25.06
C PHE A 221 -15.64 -10.67 25.07
N GLY A 222 -16.25 -11.36 24.11
CA GLY A 222 -16.03 -12.78 23.84
C GLY A 222 -14.55 -13.07 23.55
N ASP A 223 -13.95 -12.27 22.69
CA ASP A 223 -12.55 -12.39 22.28
C ASP A 223 -11.61 -12.15 23.45
N ILE A 224 -11.84 -11.08 24.23
CA ILE A 224 -11.07 -10.77 25.45
C ILE A 224 -11.08 -11.94 26.44
N LYS A 225 -12.23 -12.61 26.63
CA LYS A 225 -12.31 -13.78 27.50
C LYS A 225 -11.48 -14.97 26.99
N SER A 226 -11.26 -15.07 25.68
CA SER A 226 -10.39 -16.09 25.09
C SER A 226 -8.90 -15.78 25.29
N PHE A 227 -8.55 -14.51 25.45
CA PHE A 227 -7.16 -14.07 25.69
C PHE A 227 -6.70 -14.35 27.10
N GLY A 228 -7.56 -14.11 28.09
CA GLY A 228 -7.25 -14.36 29.49
C GLY A 228 -8.14 -13.61 30.45
N SER A 229 -7.68 -13.54 31.69
CA SER A 229 -8.39 -12.87 32.78
C SER A 229 -8.25 -11.36 32.68
N TRP A 230 -9.38 -10.63 32.68
CA TRP A 230 -9.40 -9.15 32.61
C TRP A 230 -9.61 -8.52 33.99
N PRO A 231 -8.62 -7.79 34.55
CA PRO A 231 -8.74 -7.20 35.88
C PRO A 231 -9.90 -6.22 36.11
N LEU A 232 -10.42 -5.54 35.09
CA LEU A 232 -11.62 -4.70 35.21
C LEU A 232 -12.92 -5.50 35.19
N ALA A 233 -12.94 -6.62 34.47
CA ALA A 233 -14.14 -7.44 34.31
C ALA A 233 -14.43 -8.32 35.53
N GLU A 234 -13.40 -8.65 36.33
CA GLU A 234 -13.48 -9.61 37.42
C GLU A 234 -13.44 -8.97 38.82
N LYS A 235 -14.51 -9.14 39.60
CA LYS A 235 -14.63 -8.58 40.96
C LYS A 235 -13.54 -9.03 41.95
N ARG A 236 -12.99 -10.24 41.77
CA ARG A 236 -11.94 -10.83 42.63
C ARG A 236 -10.77 -11.32 41.78
N TRP A 237 -10.27 -10.43 40.94
CA TRP A 237 -9.07 -10.69 40.15
C TRP A 237 -7.84 -10.85 41.06
N SER A 238 -6.92 -11.76 40.71
CA SER A 238 -5.66 -11.96 41.44
C SER A 238 -4.49 -12.06 40.47
N LYS A 239 -3.31 -11.61 40.92
CA LYS A 239 -2.07 -11.66 40.13
C LYS A 239 -1.77 -13.06 39.57
N SER A 240 -2.12 -14.12 40.30
CA SER A 240 -1.90 -15.51 39.89
C SER A 240 -2.69 -15.96 38.65
N LYS A 241 -3.72 -15.21 38.25
CA LYS A 241 -4.53 -15.50 37.06
C LYS A 241 -3.92 -14.96 35.77
N PHE A 242 -2.86 -14.16 35.86
CA PHE A 242 -2.21 -13.55 34.71
C PHE A 242 -0.86 -14.19 34.44
N ASN A 243 -0.70 -14.63 33.20
CA ASN A 243 0.57 -15.04 32.62
C ASN A 243 0.72 -14.29 31.29
N LEU A 244 1.82 -13.53 31.16
CA LEU A 244 2.08 -12.68 30.00
C LEU A 244 2.12 -13.51 28.71
N ASN A 245 2.87 -14.62 28.70
CA ASN A 245 3.07 -15.45 27.50
C ASN A 245 1.82 -16.22 27.11
N ASP A 246 1.00 -16.66 28.07
CA ASP A 246 -0.29 -17.28 27.77
C ASP A 246 -1.22 -16.29 27.06
N MET A 247 -1.28 -15.05 27.56
CA MET A 247 -2.14 -14.02 26.99
C MET A 247 -1.66 -13.55 25.62
N LEU A 248 -0.36 -13.28 25.45
CA LEU A 248 0.24 -12.97 24.14
C LEU A 248 0.03 -14.10 23.14
N SER A 249 0.19 -15.37 23.56
CA SER A 249 -0.08 -16.52 22.69
C SER A 249 -1.55 -16.63 22.30
N ASN A 250 -2.49 -16.28 23.19
CA ASN A 250 -3.91 -16.31 22.86
C ASN A 250 -4.30 -15.17 21.91
N ILE A 251 -3.71 -13.99 22.08
CA ILE A 251 -3.84 -12.86 21.14
C ILE A 251 -3.25 -13.25 19.77
N ALA A 252 -2.10 -13.90 19.75
CA ALA A 252 -1.51 -14.44 18.52
C ALA A 252 -2.43 -15.44 17.81
N ARG A 253 -3.14 -16.30 18.55
CA ARG A 253 -4.12 -17.24 17.97
C ARG A 253 -5.29 -16.56 17.28
N SER A 254 -5.61 -15.31 17.64
CA SER A 254 -6.62 -14.53 16.91
C SER A 254 -6.08 -13.88 15.64
N GLY A 255 -4.79 -14.06 15.33
CA GLY A 255 -4.16 -13.44 14.17
C GLY A 255 -3.73 -11.99 14.40
N GLU A 256 -3.81 -11.49 15.63
CA GLU A 256 -3.29 -10.15 15.91
C GLU A 256 -1.76 -10.17 15.79
N LEU A 257 -1.23 -9.20 15.05
CA LEU A 257 0.20 -9.02 14.80
C LEU A 257 0.76 -7.83 15.58
N ASN A 258 -0.10 -6.94 16.06
CA ASN A 258 0.24 -5.79 16.87
C ASN A 258 -0.16 -6.02 18.34
N PHE A 259 0.83 -6.37 19.17
CA PHE A 259 0.61 -6.75 20.57
C PHE A 259 0.67 -5.58 21.54
N GLY A 260 0.84 -4.35 21.04
CA GLY A 260 1.06 -3.16 21.86
C GLY A 260 2.47 -3.08 22.45
N LEU A 261 3.09 -4.20 22.83
CA LEU A 261 4.49 -4.20 23.30
C LEU A 261 5.49 -4.18 22.13
N PHE A 262 5.13 -4.88 21.05
CA PHE A 262 5.85 -4.99 19.79
C PHE A 262 4.82 -5.30 18.69
N GLN A 263 5.24 -5.22 17.43
CA GLN A 263 4.46 -5.68 16.29
C GLN A 263 5.26 -6.67 15.44
N MET A 264 4.56 -7.44 14.63
CA MET A 264 5.15 -8.38 13.69
C MET A 264 4.66 -8.07 12.28
N ASP A 265 5.57 -7.86 11.35
CA ASP A 265 5.21 -7.55 9.95
C ASP A 265 5.83 -8.57 9.00
N THR A 266 5.14 -8.82 7.87
CA THR A 266 5.67 -9.68 6.80
C THR A 266 6.33 -8.83 5.73
N MET A 267 7.65 -8.66 5.79
CA MET A 267 8.39 -7.88 4.79
C MET A 267 8.63 -8.72 3.53
N GLY A 268 8.23 -8.18 2.37
CA GLY A 268 8.52 -8.76 1.05
C GLY A 268 8.04 -10.20 0.83
N ASN A 269 7.00 -10.61 1.57
CA ASN A 269 6.41 -11.95 1.60
C ASN A 269 7.33 -13.09 2.07
N LYS A 270 8.58 -12.85 2.49
CA LYS A 270 9.54 -13.95 2.80
C LYS A 270 10.03 -14.01 4.24
N HIS A 271 9.96 -12.90 4.96
CA HIS A 271 10.52 -12.78 6.31
C HIS A 271 9.47 -12.21 7.27
N PHE A 272 9.55 -12.64 8.53
CA PHE A 272 8.89 -11.91 9.61
C PHE A 272 9.89 -10.90 10.17
N SER A 273 9.40 -9.70 10.42
CA SER A 273 10.13 -8.71 11.22
C SER A 273 9.42 -8.58 12.56
N ILE A 274 10.17 -8.46 13.64
CA ILE A 274 9.66 -8.08 14.95
C ILE A 274 10.19 -6.69 15.25
N SER A 275 9.30 -5.73 15.45
CA SER A 275 9.70 -4.34 15.66
C SER A 275 8.97 -3.71 16.84
N PRO A 276 9.58 -2.72 17.51
CA PRO A 276 8.85 -1.83 18.40
C PRO A 276 7.77 -1.06 17.64
N ILE A 277 6.72 -0.68 18.36
CA ILE A 277 5.74 0.28 17.85
C ILE A 277 6.28 1.68 18.11
N PHE A 278 6.47 2.45 17.04
CA PHE A 278 7.03 3.80 17.05
C PHE A 278 6.16 4.79 17.85
N GLU A 279 4.89 4.86 17.49
CA GLU A 279 3.94 5.75 18.14
C GLU A 279 2.61 5.02 18.31
N ARG A 280 2.19 4.86 19.58
CA ARG A 280 0.94 4.18 19.91
C ARG A 280 -0.19 5.20 19.89
N GLN A 281 -0.86 5.31 18.74
CA GLN A 281 -2.03 6.19 18.63
C GLN A 281 -3.20 5.65 19.45
N GLN A 282 -3.76 6.53 20.30
CA GLN A 282 -4.92 6.22 21.12
C GLN A 282 -6.17 6.86 20.54
N ASN A 283 -7.25 6.09 20.46
CA ASN A 283 -8.57 6.63 20.16
C ASN A 283 -9.06 7.47 21.35
N GLU A 284 -9.43 8.73 21.10
CA GLU A 284 -9.95 9.66 22.14
C GLU A 284 -11.15 9.07 22.90
N ASN A 285 -11.91 8.19 22.25
CA ASN A 285 -13.11 7.55 22.81
C ASN A 285 -12.85 6.16 23.44
N LEU A 286 -11.60 5.68 23.49
CA LEU A 286 -11.25 4.33 23.96
C LEU A 286 -11.83 4.02 25.35
N LYS A 287 -11.72 4.98 26.28
CA LYS A 287 -12.23 4.83 27.64
C LYS A 287 -13.74 4.62 27.69
N GLU A 288 -14.49 5.37 26.88
CA GLU A 288 -15.95 5.20 26.78
C GLU A 288 -16.32 3.90 26.06
N THR A 289 -15.51 3.45 25.12
CA THR A 289 -15.65 2.12 24.49
C THR A 289 -15.46 1.00 25.50
N ILE A 290 -14.39 1.03 26.31
CA ILE A 290 -14.15 0.06 27.39
C ILE A 290 -15.35 0.00 28.35
N LYS A 291 -15.86 1.17 28.76
CA LYS A 291 -17.04 1.27 29.62
C LYS A 291 -18.29 0.69 28.97
N SER A 292 -18.48 0.91 27.67
CA SER A 292 -19.60 0.37 26.89
C SER A 292 -19.52 -1.15 26.76
N ILE A 293 -18.33 -1.71 26.50
CA ILE A 293 -18.08 -3.16 26.48
C ILE A 293 -18.47 -3.77 27.82
N LEU A 294 -18.00 -3.22 28.93
CA LEU A 294 -18.31 -3.72 30.27
C LEU A 294 -19.83 -3.65 30.56
N THR A 295 -20.46 -2.54 30.21
CA THR A 295 -21.90 -2.30 30.47
C THR A 295 -22.79 -3.24 29.67
N GLU A 296 -22.56 -3.38 28.35
CA GLU A 296 -23.36 -4.26 27.48
C GLU A 296 -23.19 -5.75 27.83
N ASN A 297 -22.12 -6.10 28.55
CA ASN A 297 -21.86 -7.44 29.07
C ASN A 297 -22.23 -7.61 30.56
N GLY A 298 -22.97 -6.65 31.14
CA GLY A 298 -23.54 -6.74 32.48
C GLY A 298 -22.54 -6.55 33.63
N ILE A 299 -21.37 -5.99 33.34
CA ILE A 299 -20.29 -5.80 34.32
C ILE A 299 -20.34 -4.37 34.87
N LYS A 300 -20.43 -4.27 36.19
CA LYS A 300 -20.41 -2.99 36.90
C LYS A 300 -19.02 -2.71 37.44
N VAL A 301 -18.41 -1.63 36.95
CA VAL A 301 -17.13 -1.10 37.41
C VAL A 301 -17.35 0.30 37.98
N THR A 302 -16.64 0.64 39.06
CA THR A 302 -16.72 2.00 39.62
C THR A 302 -15.95 2.98 38.75
N ALA A 303 -16.45 4.22 38.62
CA ALA A 303 -15.76 5.26 37.85
C ALA A 303 -14.30 5.47 38.33
N LYS A 304 -14.08 5.38 39.64
CA LYS A 304 -12.73 5.46 40.22
C LYS A 304 -11.81 4.35 39.69
N THR A 305 -12.23 3.08 39.78
CA THR A 305 -11.42 1.95 39.30
C THR A 305 -11.10 2.05 37.81
N LEU A 306 -12.10 2.43 36.99
CA LEU A 306 -11.88 2.62 35.55
C LEU A 306 -10.90 3.76 35.28
N ASN A 307 -11.00 4.87 36.00
CA ASN A 307 -10.09 6.01 35.84
C ASN A 307 -8.67 5.66 36.24
N ASP A 308 -8.49 5.01 37.40
CA ASP A 308 -7.18 4.61 37.91
C ASP A 308 -6.49 3.64 36.93
N ASP A 309 -7.19 2.59 36.47
CA ASP A 309 -6.64 1.61 35.52
C ASP A 309 -6.36 2.22 34.13
N PHE A 310 -7.15 3.20 33.70
CA PHE A 310 -6.93 3.90 32.42
C PHE A 310 -5.74 4.87 32.52
N GLN A 311 -5.54 5.52 33.66
CA GLN A 311 -4.35 6.35 33.88
C GLN A 311 -3.06 5.51 33.88
N ASP A 312 -3.10 4.34 34.55
CA ASP A 312 -1.99 3.38 34.52
C ASP A 312 -1.65 2.94 33.08
N TYR A 313 -2.66 2.78 32.22
CA TYR A 313 -2.49 2.47 30.80
C TYR A 313 -1.82 3.61 30.03
N GLU A 314 -2.30 4.85 30.18
CA GLU A 314 -1.72 6.02 29.52
C GLU A 314 -0.27 6.25 29.95
N ASP A 315 0.01 6.13 31.25
CA ASP A 315 1.36 6.30 31.78
C ASP A 315 2.29 5.19 31.32
N PHE A 316 1.78 3.97 31.17
CA PHE A 316 2.56 2.87 30.61
C PHE A 316 2.88 3.06 29.12
N ILE A 317 1.95 3.59 28.31
CA ILE A 317 2.23 3.98 26.92
C ILE A 317 3.35 5.02 26.86
N LYS A 318 3.29 6.07 27.67
CA LYS A 318 4.35 7.09 27.72
C LYS A 318 5.71 6.47 28.04
N VAL A 319 5.77 5.46 28.92
CA VAL A 319 7.02 4.75 29.22
C VAL A 319 7.52 3.95 28.01
N LEU A 320 6.64 3.30 27.25
CA LEU A 320 7.02 2.54 26.06
C LEU A 320 7.45 3.44 24.89
N ASP A 321 6.81 4.59 24.71
CA ASP A 321 7.07 5.53 23.61
C ASP A 321 8.28 6.46 23.89
N GLN A 322 8.82 6.47 25.12
CA GLN A 322 9.97 7.30 25.51
C GLN A 322 11.33 6.69 25.12
N HIS A 323 11.52 6.40 23.82
CA HIS A 323 12.78 5.85 23.30
C HIS A 323 13.18 6.53 21.99
N ASP A 324 14.49 6.73 21.81
CA ASP A 324 15.02 7.23 20.55
C ASP A 324 15.00 6.09 19.50
N TYR A 325 14.83 6.48 18.24
CA TYR A 325 14.86 5.56 17.11
C TYR A 325 16.26 5.50 16.49
N ILE A 326 16.68 4.32 16.06
CA ILE A 326 17.95 4.13 15.35
C ILE A 326 17.64 3.92 13.86
N ASP A 327 18.29 4.72 12.99
CA ASP A 327 18.10 4.66 11.53
C ASP A 327 18.89 3.50 10.86
N GLU A 328 19.91 2.96 11.54
CA GLU A 328 20.74 1.85 11.08
C GLU A 328 20.22 0.52 11.65
N ASP A 329 19.95 -0.45 10.78
CA ASP A 329 19.44 -1.78 11.17
C ASP A 329 20.56 -2.81 11.04
N GLU A 330 21.03 -3.33 12.17
CA GLU A 330 21.96 -4.47 12.18
C GLU A 330 21.21 -5.77 11.84
N ASN A 331 21.88 -6.70 11.15
CA ASN A 331 21.31 -8.02 10.92
C ASN A 331 21.36 -8.81 12.24
N LEU A 332 20.21 -8.94 12.89
CA LEU A 332 20.05 -9.67 14.14
C LEU A 332 19.22 -10.94 13.94
N ASP A 333 19.52 -11.97 14.74
CA ASP A 333 18.75 -13.20 14.76
C ASP A 333 17.67 -13.13 15.86
N LEU A 334 16.60 -13.92 15.71
CA LEU A 334 15.54 -14.02 16.73
C LEU A 334 16.11 -14.37 18.13
N SER A 335 17.15 -15.21 18.18
CA SER A 335 17.81 -15.58 19.44
C SER A 335 18.43 -14.40 20.17
N ASP A 336 18.90 -13.37 19.46
CA ASP A 336 19.47 -12.17 20.08
C ASP A 336 18.38 -11.40 20.84
N LEU A 337 17.19 -11.29 20.25
CA LEU A 337 16.02 -10.68 20.90
C LEU A 337 15.58 -11.49 22.12
N GLU A 338 15.50 -12.82 21.99
CA GLU A 338 15.11 -13.72 23.09
C GLU A 338 16.10 -13.66 24.26
N GLU A 339 17.39 -13.49 24.00
CA GLU A 339 18.39 -13.28 25.05
C GLU A 339 18.16 -11.95 25.79
N LYS A 340 17.82 -10.87 25.07
CA LYS A 340 17.59 -9.55 25.68
C LYS A 340 16.24 -9.43 26.38
N ILE A 341 15.23 -10.16 25.95
CA ILE A 341 13.85 -10.09 26.46
C ILE A 341 13.32 -11.48 26.80
N PRO A 342 13.91 -12.18 27.80
CA PRO A 342 13.49 -13.52 28.18
C PRO A 342 12.10 -13.58 28.83
N SER A 343 11.48 -12.44 29.17
CA SER A 343 10.10 -12.42 29.67
C SER A 343 9.07 -12.73 28.59
N ILE A 344 9.41 -12.61 27.30
CA ILE A 344 8.53 -12.90 26.17
C ILE A 344 9.06 -14.13 25.41
N ASP A 345 8.16 -15.08 25.19
CA ASP A 345 8.41 -16.30 24.42
C ASP A 345 7.98 -16.06 22.96
N PHE A 346 8.86 -15.43 22.17
CA PHE A 346 8.58 -15.06 20.78
C PHE A 346 8.35 -16.29 19.90
N GLY A 347 9.14 -17.35 20.07
CA GLY A 347 8.92 -18.63 19.37
C GLY A 347 7.50 -19.19 19.60
N ARG A 348 6.99 -19.16 20.84
CA ARG A 348 5.61 -19.59 21.13
C ARG A 348 4.57 -18.67 20.48
N ILE A 349 4.81 -17.37 20.39
CA ILE A 349 3.91 -16.42 19.71
C ILE A 349 3.86 -16.75 18.21
N ILE A 350 5.01 -16.96 17.58
CA ILE A 350 5.14 -17.35 16.17
C ILE A 350 4.43 -18.69 15.91
N GLU A 351 4.63 -19.71 16.75
CA GLU A 351 3.96 -21.00 16.60
C GLU A 351 2.42 -20.84 16.58
N ASN A 352 1.91 -19.98 17.46
CA ASN A 352 0.47 -19.75 17.61
C ASN A 352 -0.13 -18.85 16.53
N LEU A 353 0.67 -17.97 15.93
CA LEU A 353 0.30 -17.24 14.71
C LEU A 353 0.18 -18.20 13.53
N VAL A 354 1.22 -19.00 13.25
CA VAL A 354 1.31 -19.73 11.99
C VAL A 354 0.38 -20.95 11.95
N ASN A 355 0.13 -21.59 13.09
CA ASN A 355 -0.71 -22.79 13.14
C ASN A 355 -1.56 -22.84 14.42
N PRO A 356 -2.57 -21.97 14.54
CA PRO A 356 -3.38 -21.87 15.76
C PRO A 356 -4.17 -23.14 16.11
N LYS A 357 -4.27 -24.12 15.19
CA LYS A 357 -5.13 -25.31 15.31
C LYS A 357 -4.37 -26.63 15.49
N LYS A 358 -3.05 -26.67 15.31
CA LYS A 358 -2.24 -27.90 15.44
C LYS A 358 -0.85 -27.56 15.97
N LYS A 359 -0.25 -28.46 16.76
CA LYS A 359 1.20 -28.40 17.02
C LYS A 359 1.93 -28.52 15.69
N THR A 360 2.85 -27.60 15.45
CA THR A 360 3.53 -27.49 14.16
C THR A 360 4.70 -28.47 14.10
N ASN A 361 5.06 -28.89 12.90
CA ASN A 361 6.30 -29.66 12.70
C ASN A 361 7.49 -28.78 13.13
N THR A 362 8.35 -29.28 14.01
CA THR A 362 9.53 -28.58 14.51
C THR A 362 10.44 -28.08 13.40
N THR A 363 10.51 -28.79 12.27
CA THR A 363 11.31 -28.38 11.10
C THR A 363 10.74 -27.14 10.42
N PHE A 364 9.41 -27.01 10.40
CA PHE A 364 8.73 -25.86 9.78
C PHE A 364 8.80 -24.63 10.68
N LEU A 365 8.64 -24.78 11.99
CA LEU A 365 8.82 -23.67 12.94
C LEU A 365 10.23 -23.12 12.89
N LYS A 366 11.23 -24.00 12.92
CA LYS A 366 12.63 -23.60 12.82
C LYS A 366 12.91 -22.79 11.55
N LYS A 367 12.34 -23.20 10.41
CA LYS A 367 12.47 -22.43 9.16
C LYS A 367 11.90 -21.01 9.30
N ILE A 368 10.78 -20.84 10.01
CA ILE A 368 10.17 -19.53 10.24
C ILE A 368 11.00 -18.70 11.21
N GLU A 369 11.50 -19.30 12.28
CA GLU A 369 12.42 -18.67 13.23
C GLU A 369 13.68 -18.17 12.50
N ASP A 370 14.31 -19.00 11.66
CA ASP A 370 15.49 -18.65 10.85
C ASP A 370 15.23 -17.51 9.84
N MET A 371 13.96 -17.18 9.56
CA MET A 371 13.55 -16.09 8.67
C MET A 371 12.90 -14.92 9.42
N THR A 372 12.88 -14.98 10.75
CA THR A 372 12.37 -13.93 11.62
C THR A 372 13.54 -13.12 12.14
N TYR A 373 13.55 -11.82 11.86
CA TYR A 373 14.58 -10.92 12.39
C TYR A 373 13.93 -9.81 13.23
N PRO A 374 14.52 -9.46 14.38
CA PRO A 374 14.14 -8.26 15.10
C PRO A 374 14.76 -7.02 14.45
N THR A 375 14.10 -5.87 14.56
CA THR A 375 14.74 -4.59 14.21
C THR A 375 15.66 -4.13 15.33
N ASP A 376 16.84 -3.61 14.99
CA ASP A 376 17.79 -3.12 15.98
C ASP A 376 17.33 -1.77 16.56
N GLN A 377 16.56 -1.85 17.64
CA GLN A 377 15.93 -0.67 18.26
C GLN A 377 16.15 -0.62 19.76
N LEU A 378 16.25 0.60 20.31
CA LEU A 378 16.57 0.82 21.72
C LEU A 378 15.55 0.18 22.68
N LEU A 379 14.27 0.15 22.33
CA LEU A 379 13.26 -0.53 23.17
C LEU A 379 13.60 -2.02 23.37
N PHE A 380 14.28 -2.66 22.42
CA PHE A 380 14.68 -4.06 22.54
C PHE A 380 16.08 -4.22 23.12
N PHE A 381 17.05 -3.46 22.61
CA PHE A 381 18.47 -3.71 22.83
C PHE A 381 19.15 -2.73 23.81
N ASP A 382 18.47 -1.68 24.29
CA ASP A 382 19.09 -0.74 25.25
C ASP A 382 19.49 -1.42 26.57
N LYS A 383 20.73 -1.18 27.00
CA LYS A 383 21.29 -1.85 28.18
C LYS A 383 20.61 -1.46 29.49
N LYS A 384 19.87 -0.36 29.59
CA LYS A 384 19.33 0.21 30.85
C LYS A 384 17.80 0.34 30.86
N LYS A 385 17.18 0.55 29.71
CA LYS A 385 15.78 0.92 29.53
C LYS A 385 15.03 -0.01 28.55
N ASN A 386 15.60 -1.15 28.15
CA ASN A 386 14.87 -2.07 27.28
C ASN A 386 13.57 -2.62 27.91
N LEU A 387 12.75 -3.19 27.03
CA LEU A 387 11.43 -3.74 27.31
C LEU A 387 11.45 -4.76 28.44
N GLU A 388 12.46 -5.63 28.52
CA GLU A 388 12.61 -6.60 29.61
C GLU A 388 12.58 -5.94 31.00
N LYS A 389 13.26 -4.81 31.16
CA LYS A 389 13.30 -4.07 32.44
C LYS A 389 12.00 -3.35 32.71
N ILE A 390 11.35 -2.86 31.66
CA ILE A 390 10.02 -2.25 31.75
C ILE A 390 9.02 -3.30 32.23
N LEU A 391 8.95 -4.47 31.57
CA LEU A 391 8.05 -5.57 31.92
C LEU A 391 8.22 -6.05 33.36
N LYS A 392 9.47 -6.20 33.83
CA LYS A 392 9.76 -6.62 35.22
C LYS A 392 9.31 -5.62 36.29
N LYS A 393 9.24 -4.33 35.95
CA LYS A 393 8.79 -3.26 36.88
C LYS A 393 7.28 -3.05 36.84
N THR A 394 6.64 -3.39 35.72
CA THR A 394 5.20 -3.17 35.54
C THR A 394 4.37 -4.20 36.31
N SER A 395 3.26 -3.74 36.90
CA SER A 395 2.36 -4.62 37.64
C SER A 395 1.62 -5.58 36.70
N ALA A 396 1.28 -6.78 37.17
CA ALA A 396 0.49 -7.74 36.40
C ALA A 396 -0.90 -7.20 36.01
N ARG A 397 -1.50 -6.32 36.84
CA ARG A 397 -2.78 -5.67 36.53
C ARG A 397 -2.63 -4.70 35.37
N THR A 398 -1.59 -3.88 35.41
CA THR A 398 -1.26 -2.90 34.36
C THR A 398 -0.96 -3.60 33.04
N LEU A 399 -0.16 -4.68 33.03
CA LEU A 399 0.12 -5.45 31.81
C LEU A 399 -1.14 -6.10 31.22
N ALA A 400 -1.98 -6.74 32.05
CA ALA A 400 -3.21 -7.36 31.59
C ALA A 400 -4.20 -6.33 31.00
N ASN A 401 -4.40 -5.20 31.69
CA ASN A 401 -5.24 -4.13 31.18
C ASN A 401 -4.65 -3.49 29.92
N PHE A 402 -3.33 -3.29 29.85
CA PHE A 402 -2.66 -2.73 28.68
C PHE A 402 -2.91 -3.56 27.43
N LEU A 403 -2.68 -4.88 27.49
CA LEU A 403 -2.91 -5.77 26.34
C LEU A 403 -4.37 -5.76 25.89
N ILE A 404 -5.32 -5.72 26.83
CA ILE A 404 -6.76 -5.68 26.51
C ILE A 404 -7.17 -4.32 25.95
N PHE A 405 -6.72 -3.22 26.54
CA PHE A 405 -7.09 -1.88 26.09
C PHE A 405 -6.49 -1.60 24.72
N HIS A 406 -5.26 -2.06 24.48
CA HIS A 406 -4.63 -2.00 23.16
C HIS A 406 -5.42 -2.80 22.13
N PHE A 407 -5.81 -4.04 22.45
CA PHE A 407 -6.69 -4.83 21.57
C PHE A 407 -8.04 -4.14 21.30
N ILE A 408 -8.66 -3.53 22.32
CA ILE A 408 -9.91 -2.78 22.15
C ILE A 408 -9.67 -1.55 21.27
N ASN A 409 -8.54 -0.86 21.41
CA ASN A 409 -8.17 0.29 20.58
C ASN A 409 -8.11 -0.11 19.10
N LEU A 410 -7.35 -1.16 18.78
CA LEU A 410 -7.27 -1.72 17.41
C LEU A 410 -8.65 -2.15 16.91
N SER A 411 -9.36 -2.98 17.68
CA SER A 411 -10.69 -3.47 17.33
C SER A 411 -11.71 -2.35 17.11
N SER A 412 -11.58 -1.23 17.85
CA SER A 412 -12.51 -0.11 17.75
C SER A 412 -12.29 0.73 16.49
N GLN A 413 -11.04 0.82 16.01
CA GLN A 413 -10.70 1.46 14.74
C GLN A 413 -11.22 0.62 13.56
N ASP A 414 -11.05 -0.70 13.63
CA ASP A 414 -11.44 -1.62 12.54
C ASP A 414 -12.96 -1.80 12.38
N LEU A 415 -13.73 -1.63 13.45
CA LEU A 415 -15.16 -1.97 13.48
C LEU A 415 -16.11 -0.79 13.28
N SER A 416 -15.60 0.42 13.00
CA SER A 416 -16.39 1.65 12.82
C SER A 416 -17.55 1.73 13.82
N ILE A 417 -17.26 1.59 15.12
CA ILE A 417 -18.28 1.47 16.19
C ILE A 417 -19.09 2.78 16.35
N TYR A 418 -18.66 3.87 15.72
CA TYR A 418 -19.31 5.17 15.78
C TYR A 418 -20.24 5.45 14.58
N PRO A 419 -21.48 5.92 14.84
CA PRO A 419 -22.47 6.17 13.77
C PRO A 419 -22.08 7.24 12.75
N THR A 420 -21.16 8.14 13.08
CA THR A 420 -20.77 9.27 12.23
C THR A 420 -19.96 8.85 11.03
N ASP A 421 -19.17 7.77 11.16
CA ASP A 421 -18.15 7.42 10.17
C ASP A 421 -18.76 6.55 9.06
N ILE A 422 -19.73 5.70 9.40
CA ILE A 422 -20.33 4.74 8.45
C ILE A 422 -21.23 5.38 7.39
N LYS A 423 -21.89 6.51 7.70
CA LYS A 423 -22.83 7.16 6.75
C LYS A 423 -22.12 7.74 5.54
N SER A 424 -20.92 8.28 5.72
CA SER A 424 -20.06 8.80 4.66
C SER A 424 -19.08 7.76 4.11
N THR A 425 -19.09 6.54 4.65
CA THR A 425 -18.17 5.48 4.21
C THR A 425 -18.51 5.04 2.79
N ASP A 426 -17.49 5.02 1.93
CA ASP A 426 -17.52 4.30 0.67
C ASP A 426 -17.36 2.79 0.96
N CYS A 427 -18.48 2.07 0.89
CA CYS A 427 -18.50 0.64 1.15
C CYS A 427 -17.84 -0.19 0.04
N ALA A 428 -17.78 0.32 -1.20
CA ALA A 428 -17.11 -0.37 -2.28
C ALA A 428 -15.59 -0.30 -2.06
N GLU A 429 -15.06 0.89 -1.78
CA GLU A 429 -13.65 1.07 -1.40
C GLU A 429 -13.30 0.25 -0.15
N THR A 430 -14.14 0.31 0.89
CA THR A 430 -13.94 -0.47 2.12
C THR A 430 -13.89 -1.97 1.83
N ALA A 431 -14.79 -2.47 0.99
CA ALA A 431 -14.80 -3.88 0.59
C ALA A 431 -13.53 -4.24 -0.20
N ILE A 432 -13.10 -3.39 -1.14
CA ILE A 432 -11.89 -3.61 -1.95
C ILE A 432 -10.65 -3.69 -1.05
N ASN A 433 -10.50 -2.78 -0.10
CA ASN A 433 -9.36 -2.74 0.80
C ASN A 433 -9.38 -3.90 1.81
N SER A 434 -10.56 -4.24 2.35
CA SER A 434 -10.70 -5.31 3.35
C SER A 434 -10.60 -6.71 2.75
N LEU A 435 -11.02 -6.89 1.50
CA LEU A 435 -11.09 -8.18 0.80
C LEU A 435 -10.39 -8.11 -0.57
N ASN A 436 -9.16 -7.59 -0.59
CA ASN A 436 -8.36 -7.35 -1.80
C ASN A 436 -8.21 -8.58 -2.72
N GLU A 437 -8.00 -9.79 -2.19
CA GLU A 437 -7.95 -11.02 -2.99
C GLU A 437 -9.29 -11.32 -3.66
N ALA A 438 -10.41 -11.02 -2.98
CA ALA A 438 -11.74 -11.23 -3.53
C ALA A 438 -12.08 -10.17 -4.58
N ALA A 439 -11.68 -8.92 -4.36
CA ALA A 439 -11.76 -7.84 -5.34
C ALA A 439 -10.95 -8.16 -6.60
N LEU A 440 -9.71 -8.63 -6.44
CA LEU A 440 -8.86 -9.08 -7.54
C LEU A 440 -9.49 -10.26 -8.30
N SER A 441 -10.01 -11.26 -7.59
CA SER A 441 -10.72 -12.40 -8.20
C SER A 441 -11.93 -11.94 -9.02
N ALA A 442 -12.76 -11.03 -8.46
CA ALA A 442 -13.91 -10.47 -9.16
C ALA A 442 -13.49 -9.70 -10.43
N PHE A 443 -12.45 -8.87 -10.34
CA PHE A 443 -11.93 -8.15 -11.50
C PHE A 443 -11.40 -9.09 -12.60
N ILE A 444 -10.61 -10.10 -12.22
CA ILE A 444 -10.04 -11.08 -13.17
C ILE A 444 -11.14 -11.86 -13.90
N ASN A 445 -12.19 -12.27 -13.19
CA ASN A 445 -13.23 -13.11 -13.77
C ASN A 445 -14.22 -12.33 -14.65
N ASN A 446 -14.32 -11.01 -14.49
CA ASN A 446 -15.38 -10.21 -15.13
C ASN A 446 -14.86 -9.13 -16.09
N HIS A 447 -13.63 -8.64 -15.93
CA HIS A 447 -13.13 -7.46 -16.66
C HIS A 447 -11.73 -7.62 -17.24
N PHE A 448 -10.95 -8.62 -16.82
CA PHE A 448 -9.56 -8.77 -17.23
C PHE A 448 -9.40 -9.66 -18.46
N ASP A 449 -8.79 -9.12 -19.51
CA ASP A 449 -8.40 -9.87 -20.69
C ASP A 449 -7.08 -10.63 -20.45
N LYS A 450 -7.18 -11.96 -20.44
CA LYS A 450 -6.07 -12.88 -20.13
C LYS A 450 -5.08 -13.02 -21.28
N GLU A 451 -5.45 -12.67 -22.51
CA GLU A 451 -4.59 -12.82 -23.69
C GLU A 451 -3.37 -11.88 -23.61
N ASN A 452 -3.52 -10.71 -22.99
CA ASN A 452 -2.44 -9.74 -22.79
C ASN A 452 -1.35 -10.21 -21.83
N LEU A 453 -1.57 -11.27 -21.04
CA LEU A 453 -0.58 -11.77 -20.09
C LEU A 453 0.66 -12.34 -20.77
N GLU A 454 0.50 -13.01 -21.92
CA GLU A 454 1.62 -13.60 -22.64
C GLU A 454 2.49 -12.52 -23.28
N ILE A 455 1.86 -11.53 -23.91
CA ILE A 455 2.54 -10.38 -24.53
C ILE A 455 3.41 -9.67 -23.48
N VAL A 456 2.86 -9.36 -22.30
CA VAL A 456 3.63 -8.70 -21.23
C VAL A 456 4.71 -9.62 -20.66
N SER A 457 4.44 -10.93 -20.60
CA SER A 457 5.43 -11.94 -20.16
C SER A 457 6.64 -12.00 -21.10
N GLU A 458 6.43 -11.87 -22.41
CA GLU A 458 7.48 -11.79 -23.43
C GLU A 458 8.28 -10.49 -23.29
N MET A 459 7.61 -9.34 -23.18
CA MET A 459 8.28 -8.04 -22.97
C MET A 459 9.22 -8.02 -21.76
N VAL A 460 8.84 -8.72 -20.68
CA VAL A 460 9.69 -8.83 -19.47
C VAL A 460 10.93 -9.68 -19.73
N GLU A 461 10.84 -10.77 -20.51
CA GLU A 461 12.03 -11.54 -20.87
C GLU A 461 12.95 -10.77 -21.79
N GLU A 462 12.41 -10.10 -22.83
CA GLU A 462 13.21 -9.23 -23.70
C GLU A 462 13.93 -8.14 -22.88
N THR A 463 13.25 -7.56 -21.90
CA THR A 463 13.86 -6.56 -21.00
C THR A 463 14.99 -7.18 -20.15
N LYS A 464 14.83 -8.41 -19.65
CA LYS A 464 15.87 -9.11 -18.90
C LYS A 464 17.08 -9.41 -19.78
N GLU A 465 16.87 -9.85 -21.01
CA GLU A 465 17.93 -10.14 -21.97
C GLU A 465 18.74 -8.88 -22.30
N ASN A 466 18.06 -7.77 -22.61
CA ASN A 466 18.70 -6.47 -22.83
C ASN A 466 19.47 -6.00 -21.59
N PHE A 467 18.92 -6.21 -20.39
CA PHE A 467 19.61 -5.84 -19.15
C PHE A 467 20.86 -6.70 -18.89
N ILE A 468 20.83 -7.98 -19.25
CA ILE A 468 22.02 -8.86 -19.21
C ILE A 468 23.08 -8.35 -20.18
N GLU A 469 22.70 -7.99 -21.41
CA GLU A 469 23.62 -7.40 -22.40
C GLU A 469 24.27 -6.11 -21.87
N MET A 470 23.47 -5.20 -21.31
CA MET A 470 23.98 -3.97 -20.67
C MET A 470 24.98 -4.26 -19.53
N ILE A 471 24.77 -5.31 -18.73
CA ILE A 471 25.71 -5.70 -17.67
C ILE A 471 27.00 -6.26 -18.29
N GLN A 472 26.90 -7.07 -19.34
CA GLN A 472 28.06 -7.66 -20.02
C GLN A 472 28.95 -6.57 -20.65
N GLU A 473 28.33 -5.59 -21.31
CA GLU A 473 29.00 -4.47 -21.98
C GLU A 473 29.51 -3.40 -21.00
N SER A 474 29.10 -3.45 -19.74
CA SER A 474 29.52 -2.48 -18.72
C SER A 474 31.04 -2.43 -18.59
N THR A 475 31.60 -1.23 -18.71
CA THR A 475 33.06 -0.98 -18.61
C THR A 475 33.52 -0.70 -17.18
N TRP A 476 32.60 -0.48 -16.24
CA TRP A 476 32.92 -0.11 -14.86
C TRP A 476 32.75 -1.27 -13.86
N LEU A 477 32.12 -2.37 -14.27
CA LEU A 477 31.96 -3.57 -13.46
C LEU A 477 33.11 -4.56 -13.71
N HIS A 478 33.67 -5.11 -12.64
CA HIS A 478 34.60 -6.24 -12.73
C HIS A 478 33.88 -7.51 -13.22
N GLU A 479 34.61 -8.41 -13.86
CA GLU A 479 34.04 -9.63 -14.46
C GLU A 479 33.35 -10.53 -13.43
N GLU A 480 33.88 -10.62 -12.22
CA GLU A 480 33.26 -11.35 -11.10
C GLU A 480 31.91 -10.73 -10.71
N THR A 481 31.84 -9.39 -10.65
CA THR A 481 30.61 -8.67 -10.34
C THR A 481 29.58 -8.81 -11.46
N LYS A 482 30.00 -8.76 -12.73
CA LYS A 482 29.11 -9.01 -13.88
C LYS A 482 28.49 -10.39 -13.80
N LYS A 483 29.29 -11.43 -13.55
CA LYS A 483 28.78 -12.81 -13.40
C LYS A 483 27.75 -12.91 -12.29
N ALA A 484 28.00 -12.30 -11.13
CA ALA A 484 27.06 -12.28 -10.02
C ALA A 484 25.76 -11.50 -10.35
N ALA A 485 25.88 -10.36 -11.03
CA ALA A 485 24.73 -9.54 -11.42
C ALA A 485 23.86 -10.24 -12.48
N ILE A 486 24.47 -10.85 -13.51
CA ILE A 486 23.77 -11.65 -14.52
C ILE A 486 23.03 -12.81 -13.86
N LEU A 487 23.71 -13.56 -12.98
CA LEU A 487 23.08 -14.65 -12.24
C LEU A 487 21.88 -14.15 -11.42
N LYS A 488 21.95 -12.96 -10.82
CA LYS A 488 20.81 -12.37 -10.11
C LYS A 488 19.64 -12.11 -11.06
N VAL A 489 19.89 -11.52 -12.23
CA VAL A 489 18.86 -11.23 -13.25
C VAL A 489 18.21 -12.51 -13.77
N GLU A 490 19.01 -13.53 -14.06
CA GLU A 490 18.52 -14.86 -14.48
C GLU A 490 17.61 -15.51 -13.41
N LYS A 491 17.88 -15.24 -12.13
CA LYS A 491 17.11 -15.76 -10.99
C LYS A 491 15.90 -14.90 -10.62
N ILE A 492 15.67 -13.74 -11.27
CA ILE A 492 14.47 -12.93 -11.03
C ILE A 492 13.24 -13.75 -11.42
N LYS A 493 12.36 -13.97 -10.44
CA LYS A 493 11.04 -14.57 -10.66
C LYS A 493 10.09 -13.49 -11.15
N LYS A 494 9.32 -13.78 -12.20
CA LYS A 494 8.27 -12.88 -12.71
C LYS A 494 6.88 -13.35 -12.29
N THR A 495 6.04 -12.38 -11.95
CA THR A 495 4.59 -12.54 -11.78
C THR A 495 3.93 -11.48 -12.66
N ILE A 496 3.12 -11.90 -13.64
CA ILE A 496 2.47 -11.00 -14.59
C ILE A 496 0.98 -10.94 -14.27
N GLY A 497 0.49 -9.73 -13.97
CA GLY A 497 -0.91 -9.50 -13.60
C GLY A 497 -1.25 -10.03 -12.21
N TYR A 498 -1.38 -11.34 -12.07
CA TYR A 498 -1.83 -12.00 -10.83
C TYR A 498 -1.16 -13.37 -10.62
N PRO A 499 -1.10 -13.86 -9.36
CA PRO A 499 -0.54 -15.18 -9.06
C PRO A 499 -1.31 -16.29 -9.78
N LYS A 500 -0.62 -17.36 -10.23
CA LYS A 500 -1.23 -18.41 -11.09
C LYS A 500 -2.42 -19.09 -10.43
N GLU A 501 -2.49 -19.08 -9.11
CA GLU A 501 -3.57 -19.64 -8.30
C GLU A 501 -4.91 -18.94 -8.60
N PHE A 502 -4.90 -17.67 -8.97
CA PHE A 502 -6.11 -16.93 -9.37
C PHE A 502 -6.60 -17.28 -10.79
N LYS A 503 -5.84 -18.06 -11.59
CA LYS A 503 -6.27 -18.45 -12.95
C LYS A 503 -7.52 -19.34 -12.94
N VAL A 504 -7.67 -20.17 -11.90
CA VAL A 504 -8.77 -21.13 -11.77
C VAL A 504 -9.89 -20.51 -10.92
N PRO A 505 -11.10 -20.29 -11.48
CA PRO A 505 -12.22 -19.78 -10.70
C PRO A 505 -12.49 -20.64 -9.46
N GLY A 506 -12.66 -19.98 -8.32
CA GLY A 506 -12.95 -20.64 -7.05
C GLY A 506 -11.73 -21.23 -6.33
N SER A 507 -10.51 -21.01 -6.82
CA SER A 507 -9.28 -21.42 -6.11
C SER A 507 -9.19 -20.86 -4.69
N LEU A 508 -9.76 -19.66 -4.46
CA LEU A 508 -9.83 -19.01 -3.15
C LEU A 508 -11.02 -19.46 -2.30
N ASP A 509 -11.96 -20.24 -2.82
CA ASP A 509 -13.23 -20.54 -2.13
C ASP A 509 -13.03 -21.25 -0.79
N LYS A 510 -11.93 -21.99 -0.62
CA LYS A 510 -11.58 -22.59 0.67
C LYS A 510 -11.21 -21.54 1.72
N ALA A 511 -10.48 -20.50 1.31
CA ALA A 511 -10.17 -19.34 2.15
C ALA A 511 -11.47 -18.65 2.57
N PHE A 512 -12.33 -18.39 1.59
CA PHE A 512 -13.55 -17.62 1.77
C PHE A 512 -14.74 -18.47 2.27
N LYS A 513 -14.52 -19.75 2.63
CA LYS A 513 -15.57 -20.66 3.13
C LYS A 513 -16.16 -20.20 4.47
N ASN A 514 -15.35 -19.55 5.29
CA ASN A 514 -15.72 -19.01 6.60
C ASN A 514 -15.74 -17.48 6.57
N VAL A 515 -16.12 -16.86 5.45
CA VAL A 515 -16.25 -15.40 5.42
C VAL A 515 -17.26 -14.98 6.46
N CYS A 516 -16.85 -14.05 7.29
CA CYS A 516 -17.68 -13.58 8.36
C CYS A 516 -18.86 -12.85 7.76
N THR A 517 -20.01 -13.44 7.98
CA THR A 517 -21.31 -12.90 7.59
C THR A 517 -21.71 -11.71 8.47
N HIS A 518 -20.86 -11.35 9.43
CA HIS A 518 -21.02 -10.26 10.39
C HIS A 518 -19.80 -9.34 10.32
N ILE A 519 -20.02 -8.08 9.93
CA ILE A 519 -19.00 -7.01 9.94
C ILE A 519 -18.57 -6.67 11.38
N SER A 520 -19.36 -7.05 12.40
CA SER A 520 -19.13 -6.71 13.81
C SER A 520 -17.98 -7.43 14.52
N SER A 521 -17.35 -8.43 13.90
CA SER A 521 -16.34 -9.24 14.59
C SER A 521 -14.93 -8.73 14.28
N ALA A 522 -14.29 -8.06 15.25
CA ALA A 522 -12.89 -7.59 15.14
C ALA A 522 -11.96 -8.77 14.85
N LEU A 523 -12.18 -9.88 15.58
CA LEU A 523 -11.50 -11.15 15.38
C LEU A 523 -11.60 -11.64 13.93
N CYS A 524 -12.68 -11.35 13.21
CA CYS A 524 -12.78 -11.74 11.82
C CYS A 524 -11.83 -10.95 10.89
N LEU A 525 -11.81 -9.63 11.03
CA LEU A 525 -10.97 -8.75 10.23
C LEU A 525 -9.49 -9.06 10.52
N GLN A 526 -9.16 -9.25 11.81
CA GLN A 526 -7.83 -9.65 12.27
C GLN A 526 -7.43 -11.06 11.80
N LEU A 527 -8.28 -12.08 11.97
CA LEU A 527 -8.02 -13.44 11.46
C LEU A 527 -7.85 -13.45 9.94
N ARG A 528 -8.53 -12.57 9.20
CA ARG A 528 -8.37 -12.45 7.75
C ARG A 528 -7.04 -11.80 7.37
N SER A 529 -6.70 -10.67 7.99
CA SER A 529 -5.40 -10.02 7.80
C SER A 529 -4.25 -10.99 8.10
N ALA A 530 -4.38 -11.76 9.18
CA ALA A 530 -3.43 -12.80 9.56
C ALA A 530 -3.42 -13.97 8.59
N GLU A 531 -4.57 -14.54 8.22
CA GLU A 531 -4.65 -15.64 7.25
C GLU A 531 -4.04 -15.26 5.90
N ILE A 532 -4.25 -14.02 5.45
CA ILE A 532 -3.66 -13.47 4.21
C ILE A 532 -2.14 -13.31 4.37
N SER A 533 -1.68 -12.68 5.46
CA SER A 533 -0.25 -12.47 5.73
C SER A 533 0.49 -13.80 5.85
N LEU A 534 -0.05 -14.75 6.61
CA LEU A 534 0.50 -16.10 6.79
C LEU A 534 0.45 -16.92 5.50
N ARG A 535 -0.57 -16.74 4.68
CA ARG A 535 -0.66 -17.37 3.35
C ARG A 535 0.39 -16.81 2.40
N ASN A 536 0.60 -15.51 2.37
CA ASN A 536 1.64 -14.87 1.55
C ASN A 536 3.04 -15.37 1.95
N VAL A 537 3.26 -15.58 3.25
CA VAL A 537 4.45 -16.25 3.77
C VAL A 537 4.50 -17.71 3.29
N SER A 538 3.45 -18.51 3.47
CA SER A 538 3.41 -19.92 3.00
C SER A 538 3.71 -20.06 1.51
N TYR A 539 3.12 -19.20 0.68
CA TYR A 539 3.33 -19.19 -0.78
C TYR A 539 4.76 -18.86 -1.15
N SER A 540 5.35 -17.85 -0.51
CA SER A 540 6.75 -17.48 -0.78
C SER A 540 7.73 -18.56 -0.34
N LEU A 541 7.31 -19.41 0.59
CA LEU A 541 8.08 -20.54 1.10
C LEU A 541 7.87 -21.85 0.33
N ASN A 542 7.00 -21.88 -0.68
CA ASN A 542 6.57 -23.09 -1.41
C ASN A 542 6.04 -24.18 -0.45
N LEU A 543 5.29 -23.80 0.59
CA LEU A 543 4.75 -24.70 1.62
C LEU A 543 3.24 -24.92 1.47
#